data_AF-A0A8T2JAH3-F1
#
_entry.id   AF-A0A8T2JAH3-F1
#
_cell.length_a   1.000
_cell.length_b   1.000
_cell.length_c   1.000
_cell.angle_alpha   90.00
_cell.angle_beta   90.00
_cell.angle_gamma   90.00
#
_symmetry.space_group_name_H-M   'P 1'
#
loop_
_entity.id
_entity.type
_entity.pdbx_description
1 polymer ?
#
loop_
_entity_poly.entity_id
_entity_poly.type
_entity_poly.pdbx_seq_one_letter_code
_entity_poly.pdbx_strand_id
1 'polypeptide(L)'
;MNTGKFDAHPTYKDDYRPWDTHKRELAKQERVYQPPTEKFGNSTTFQDDFFPKEIMARESFKPLGVAKHSDIPFEATTSHRISYVPHEIEPRFMKEKPEYKPSSQPLDDLTTHRVNFKGALGEITKSYKPEHGKIGSSARFEGSTEFRERFQPWEIPSPYVIKSYEYIPPKAHMQFDTTTNQDFVPHQLDYVPPIRPVSHGRRSNVPFQGNTTMKDDFRPWEAKRQELIKREHEISKPMGKFEGVTTFKSHYQPHEIIPTQSFKPQGISLRSSVPFEGGTMYRSEFTPKKNEVCPANFALPPGYVFEGVDNRGHKIFQKIPTPKMNAFGNRNENSIGIAKEIAVAS
;
A
#
# COMPACT_ATOMS: atom_id res chain seq x y z
N MET A 1 103.64 -101.32 44.90
CA MET A 1 103.26 -101.59 43.50
C MET A 1 101.74 -101.68 43.42
N ASN A 2 101.17 -100.70 42.72
CA ASN A 2 99.87 -100.60 42.06
C ASN A 2 98.60 -101.09 42.78
N THR A 3 97.89 -100.15 43.38
CA THR A 3 96.46 -100.24 43.69
C THR A 3 95.66 -100.20 42.39
N GLY A 4 95.23 -101.36 41.88
CA GLY A 4 94.35 -101.47 40.71
C GLY A 4 92.94 -100.99 41.02
N LYS A 5 92.44 -100.04 40.24
CA LYS A 5 91.08 -99.49 40.36
C LYS A 5 90.09 -100.46 39.71
N PHE A 6 89.09 -100.92 40.46
CA PHE A 6 88.03 -101.79 39.97
C PHE A 6 86.87 -100.91 39.46
N ASP A 7 86.77 -100.77 38.14
CA ASP A 7 85.69 -100.03 37.49
C ASP A 7 84.58 -100.99 37.08
N ALA A 8 83.58 -101.15 37.96
CA ALA A 8 82.40 -101.98 37.69
C ALA A 8 81.33 -101.14 36.98
N HIS A 9 81.16 -101.37 35.67
CA HIS A 9 80.04 -100.80 34.92
C HIS A 9 78.82 -101.74 35.03
N PRO A 10 77.72 -101.33 35.68
CA PRO A 10 76.52 -102.16 35.77
C PRO A 10 75.88 -102.28 34.39
N THR A 11 75.44 -103.50 34.03
CA THR A 11 74.84 -103.84 32.73
C THR A 11 73.72 -102.89 32.29
N TYR A 12 72.96 -102.35 33.24
CA TYR A 12 71.94 -101.34 32.99
C TYR A 12 72.44 -100.10 32.22
N LYS A 13 73.68 -99.65 32.47
CA LYS A 13 74.25 -98.46 31.80
C LYS A 13 74.63 -98.74 30.35
N ASP A 14 74.97 -99.97 30.01
CA ASP A 14 75.33 -100.36 28.64
C ASP A 14 74.08 -100.71 27.82
N ASP A 15 73.07 -101.35 28.44
CA ASP A 15 71.86 -101.80 27.76
C ASP A 15 70.86 -100.68 27.45
N TYR A 16 70.79 -99.64 28.30
CA TYR A 16 69.85 -98.52 28.15
C TYR A 16 70.53 -97.23 27.68
N ARG A 17 71.28 -97.32 26.58
CA ARG A 17 71.78 -96.14 25.87
C ARG A 17 70.74 -95.57 24.89
N PRO A 18 70.63 -94.24 24.75
CA PRO A 18 69.72 -93.64 23.77
C PRO A 18 70.15 -94.06 22.35
N TRP A 19 69.25 -94.73 21.63
CA TRP A 19 69.48 -95.14 20.24
C TRP A 19 69.06 -94.01 19.30
N ASP A 20 69.92 -93.66 18.35
CA ASP A 20 69.60 -92.67 17.31
C ASP A 20 68.56 -93.26 16.35
N THR A 21 67.30 -92.85 16.51
CA THR A 21 66.23 -93.24 15.58
C THR A 21 66.22 -92.31 14.38
N HIS A 22 66.66 -92.81 13.22
CA HIS A 22 66.54 -92.10 11.96
C HIS A 22 65.05 -91.91 11.61
N LYS A 23 64.64 -90.68 11.32
CA LYS A 23 63.24 -90.36 11.00
C LYS A 23 62.90 -90.98 9.63
N ARG A 24 62.04 -92.02 9.63
CA ARG A 24 61.59 -92.68 8.40
C ARG A 24 60.81 -91.69 7.52
N GLU A 25 61.28 -91.44 6.31
CA GLU A 25 60.57 -90.60 5.34
C GLU A 25 59.21 -91.25 5.01
N LEU A 26 58.14 -90.47 5.17
CA LEU A 26 56.80 -90.91 4.82
C LEU A 26 56.65 -90.73 3.31
N ALA A 27 56.66 -91.83 2.55
CA ALA A 27 56.32 -91.87 1.13
C ALA A 27 54.83 -91.62 0.89
N LYS A 28 54.31 -90.48 1.36
CA LYS A 28 52.98 -89.99 1.02
C LYS A 28 53.14 -89.09 -0.19
N GLN A 29 52.73 -89.59 -1.35
CA GLN A 29 52.64 -88.79 -2.56
C GLN A 29 51.67 -87.63 -2.30
N GLU A 30 52.17 -86.41 -2.44
CA GLU A 30 51.44 -85.18 -2.16
C GLU A 30 50.27 -85.05 -3.14
N ARG A 31 49.06 -85.44 -2.70
CA ARG A 31 47.85 -85.24 -3.49
C ARG A 31 47.37 -83.83 -3.24
N VAL A 32 47.76 -82.92 -4.14
CA VAL A 32 47.26 -81.54 -4.18
C VAL A 32 45.76 -81.61 -4.45
N TYR A 33 44.98 -81.13 -3.48
CA TYR A 33 43.52 -81.07 -3.57
C TYR A 33 43.10 -80.14 -4.71
N GLN A 34 42.33 -80.67 -5.67
CA GLN A 34 41.68 -79.87 -6.69
C GLN A 34 40.23 -79.61 -6.25
N PRO A 35 39.86 -78.37 -5.88
CA PRO A 35 38.49 -78.06 -5.52
C PRO A 35 37.56 -78.23 -6.74
N PRO A 36 36.32 -78.68 -6.55
CA PRO A 36 35.33 -78.72 -7.62
C PRO A 36 35.12 -77.34 -8.23
N THR A 37 35.28 -77.22 -9.55
CA THR A 37 35.11 -75.97 -10.29
C THR A 37 33.65 -75.58 -10.46
N GLU A 38 32.75 -76.56 -10.40
CA GLU A 38 31.32 -76.37 -10.59
C GLU A 38 30.68 -75.81 -9.31
N LYS A 39 29.99 -74.68 -9.45
CA LYS A 39 29.33 -74.02 -8.31
C LYS A 39 28.03 -74.75 -7.97
N PHE A 40 27.74 -74.87 -6.68
CA PHE A 40 26.50 -75.43 -6.16
C PHE A 40 25.30 -74.57 -6.60
N GLY A 41 24.61 -75.02 -7.64
CA GLY A 41 23.54 -74.30 -8.35
C GLY A 41 22.15 -74.59 -7.82
N ASN A 42 21.98 -74.58 -6.50
CA ASN A 42 20.69 -74.87 -5.87
C ASN A 42 20.03 -73.54 -5.49
N SER A 43 19.17 -73.01 -6.35
CA SER A 43 18.29 -71.92 -5.95
C SER A 43 17.37 -72.42 -4.82
N THR A 44 17.22 -71.59 -3.79
CA THR A 44 16.26 -71.90 -2.72
C THR A 44 14.86 -71.65 -3.24
N THR A 45 13.87 -72.43 -2.78
CA THR A 45 12.45 -72.27 -3.16
C THR A 45 11.95 -70.83 -3.01
N PHE A 46 12.45 -70.11 -2.01
CA PHE A 46 12.13 -68.70 -1.82
C PHE A 46 12.61 -67.78 -2.97
N GLN A 47 13.82 -68.01 -3.50
CA GLN A 47 14.37 -67.25 -4.62
C GLN A 47 13.63 -67.53 -5.92
N ASP A 48 13.14 -68.75 -6.11
CA ASP A 48 12.39 -69.15 -7.31
C ASP A 48 10.92 -68.70 -7.24
N ASP A 49 10.30 -68.73 -6.06
CA ASP A 49 8.85 -68.44 -5.91
C ASP A 49 8.55 -66.97 -5.64
N PHE A 50 9.44 -66.23 -4.96
CA PHE A 50 9.21 -64.87 -4.47
C PHE A 50 10.09 -63.81 -5.16
N PHE A 51 10.17 -63.86 -6.49
CA PHE A 51 10.70 -62.74 -7.26
C PHE A 51 9.63 -61.64 -7.47
N PRO A 52 10.02 -60.36 -7.64
CA PRO A 52 9.08 -59.28 -7.93
C PRO A 52 8.34 -59.56 -9.26
N LYS A 53 7.08 -59.97 -9.17
CA LYS A 53 6.22 -60.15 -10.35
C LYS A 53 5.74 -58.78 -10.81
N GLU A 54 6.00 -58.46 -12.08
CA GLU A 54 5.51 -57.24 -12.70
C GLU A 54 3.97 -57.24 -12.64
N ILE A 55 3.40 -56.28 -11.91
CA ILE A 55 1.96 -56.16 -11.74
C ILE A 55 1.41 -55.58 -13.04
N MET A 56 1.00 -56.45 -13.97
CA MET A 56 0.31 -56.00 -15.17
C MET A 56 -0.99 -55.30 -14.77
N ALA A 57 -1.22 -54.10 -15.33
CA ALA A 57 -2.47 -53.38 -15.14
C ALA A 57 -3.63 -54.26 -15.63
N ARG A 58 -4.49 -54.71 -14.71
CA ARG A 58 -5.65 -55.53 -15.05
C ARG A 58 -6.61 -54.71 -15.91
N GLU A 59 -6.93 -55.20 -17.10
CA GLU A 59 -8.00 -54.64 -17.91
C GLU A 59 -9.31 -54.74 -17.13
N SER A 60 -9.95 -53.60 -16.89
CA SER A 60 -11.23 -53.58 -16.19
C SER A 60 -12.32 -54.10 -17.13
N PHE A 61 -13.02 -55.17 -16.74
CA PHE A 61 -14.25 -55.64 -17.41
C PHE A 61 -15.46 -54.70 -17.22
N LYS A 62 -15.21 -53.47 -16.76
CA LYS A 62 -16.24 -52.45 -16.68
C LYS A 62 -16.59 -52.07 -18.12
N PRO A 63 -17.88 -52.03 -18.51
CA PRO A 63 -18.25 -51.57 -19.82
C PRO A 63 -17.65 -50.19 -20.02
N LEU A 64 -16.90 -50.02 -21.12
CA LEU A 64 -16.35 -48.73 -21.52
C LEU A 64 -17.55 -47.79 -21.64
N GLY A 65 -17.62 -46.81 -20.75
CA GLY A 65 -18.60 -45.73 -20.83
C GLY A 65 -18.22 -44.83 -21.98
N VAL A 66 -18.38 -45.32 -23.22
CA VAL A 66 -18.13 -44.55 -24.44
C VAL A 66 -19.30 -43.57 -24.55
N ALA A 67 -19.11 -42.37 -24.01
CA ALA A 67 -19.96 -41.25 -24.36
C ALA A 67 -19.88 -41.11 -25.88
N LYS A 68 -21.04 -41.20 -26.55
CA LYS A 68 -21.13 -40.99 -27.99
C LYS A 68 -20.85 -39.51 -28.27
N HIS A 69 -19.58 -39.18 -28.45
CA HIS A 69 -19.18 -37.89 -28.98
C HIS A 69 -19.43 -37.94 -30.48
N SER A 70 -20.25 -37.02 -31.00
CA SER A 70 -20.31 -36.78 -32.44
C SER A 70 -18.95 -36.31 -32.92
N ASP A 71 -18.45 -36.84 -34.04
CA ASP A 71 -17.19 -36.40 -34.71
C ASP A 71 -17.27 -34.97 -35.29
N ILE A 72 -18.32 -34.23 -34.95
CA ILE A 72 -18.51 -32.85 -35.40
C ILE A 72 -17.65 -31.97 -34.49
N PRO A 73 -16.61 -31.30 -35.01
CA PRO A 73 -15.78 -30.42 -34.22
C PRO A 73 -16.65 -29.31 -33.64
N PHE A 74 -16.63 -29.17 -32.31
CA PHE A 74 -17.38 -28.14 -31.62
C PHE A 74 -16.83 -26.77 -32.00
N GLU A 75 -17.66 -25.94 -32.65
CA GLU A 75 -17.32 -24.57 -33.01
C GLU A 75 -17.35 -23.68 -31.76
N ALA A 76 -16.30 -23.80 -30.93
CA ALA A 76 -16.16 -23.16 -29.62
C ALA A 76 -15.77 -21.67 -29.69
N THR A 77 -15.67 -21.12 -30.89
CA THR A 77 -15.25 -19.74 -31.13
C THR A 77 -16.47 -18.83 -31.18
N THR A 78 -16.80 -18.24 -30.04
CA THR A 78 -17.81 -17.19 -29.97
C THR A 78 -17.31 -15.90 -30.64
N SER A 79 -18.22 -15.08 -31.14
CA SER A 79 -17.89 -13.77 -31.73
C SER A 79 -17.00 -12.92 -30.82
N HIS A 80 -17.23 -12.98 -29.50
CA HIS A 80 -16.42 -12.31 -28.49
C HIS A 80 -14.96 -12.79 -28.48
N ARG A 81 -14.72 -14.10 -28.60
CA ARG A 81 -13.37 -14.68 -28.60
C ARG A 81 -12.57 -14.31 -29.86
N ILE A 82 -13.26 -14.03 -30.95
CA ILE A 82 -12.66 -13.58 -32.23
C ILE A 82 -12.41 -12.06 -32.19
N SER A 83 -13.33 -11.28 -31.63
CA SER A 83 -13.24 -9.81 -31.64
C SER A 83 -12.35 -9.23 -30.55
N TYR A 84 -12.13 -9.93 -29.44
CA TYR A 84 -11.36 -9.42 -28.29
C TYR A 84 -10.12 -10.27 -28.05
N VAL A 85 -9.11 -10.10 -28.91
CA VAL A 85 -7.79 -10.72 -28.78
C VAL A 85 -6.83 -9.71 -28.16
N PRO A 86 -5.95 -10.12 -27.23
CA PRO A 86 -4.94 -9.23 -26.68
C PRO A 86 -4.04 -8.67 -27.79
N HIS A 87 -4.08 -7.36 -28.00
CA HIS A 87 -3.18 -6.67 -28.92
C HIS A 87 -1.89 -6.28 -28.19
N GLU A 88 -0.74 -6.53 -28.81
CA GLU A 88 0.55 -6.05 -28.31
C GLU A 88 0.58 -4.51 -28.41
N ILE A 89 0.79 -3.85 -27.27
CA ILE A 89 0.81 -2.38 -27.20
C ILE A 89 2.23 -1.92 -27.51
N GLU A 90 2.38 -1.03 -28.49
CA GLU A 90 3.69 -0.45 -28.81
C GLU A 90 4.29 0.29 -27.59
N PRO A 91 5.60 0.14 -27.32
CA PRO A 91 6.24 0.78 -26.19
C PRO A 91 6.18 2.31 -26.34
N ARG A 92 5.57 2.97 -25.35
CA ARG A 92 5.38 4.42 -25.33
C ARG A 92 6.72 5.15 -25.39
N PHE A 93 6.94 5.94 -26.44
CA PHE A 93 8.10 6.81 -26.56
C PHE A 93 8.15 7.81 -25.38
N MET A 94 9.15 7.66 -24.51
CA MET A 94 9.37 8.56 -23.38
C MET A 94 10.34 9.68 -23.79
N LYS A 95 9.85 10.92 -23.87
CA LYS A 95 10.72 12.09 -24.01
C LYS A 95 11.52 12.28 -22.73
N GLU A 96 12.84 12.46 -22.85
CA GLU A 96 13.70 12.81 -21.73
C GLU A 96 13.21 14.12 -21.09
N LYS A 97 13.09 14.13 -19.76
CA LYS A 97 12.61 15.30 -19.03
C LYS A 97 13.70 16.37 -19.06
N PRO A 98 13.40 17.63 -19.44
CA PRO A 98 14.39 18.69 -19.40
C PRO A 98 14.86 18.93 -17.96
N GLU A 99 16.16 19.14 -17.80
CA GLU A 99 16.78 19.40 -16.50
C GLU A 99 16.31 20.75 -15.93
N TYR A 100 15.90 20.74 -14.66
CA TYR A 100 15.31 21.90 -13.99
C TYR A 100 16.39 22.88 -13.53
N LYS A 101 16.27 24.15 -13.95
CA LYS A 101 17.12 25.26 -13.51
C LYS A 101 16.34 26.12 -12.50
N PRO A 102 16.58 25.99 -11.18
CA PRO A 102 15.90 26.82 -10.20
C PRO A 102 16.29 28.30 -10.34
N SER A 103 15.32 29.19 -10.13
CA SER A 103 15.56 30.63 -10.03
C SER A 103 16.27 30.96 -8.71
N SER A 104 17.26 31.86 -8.78
CA SER A 104 18.03 32.35 -7.61
C SER A 104 17.33 33.51 -6.89
N GLN A 105 16.14 33.92 -7.32
CA GLN A 105 15.42 35.04 -6.69
C GLN A 105 14.81 34.62 -5.35
N PRO A 106 15.10 35.35 -4.25
CA PRO A 106 14.47 35.08 -2.95
C PRO A 106 12.97 35.41 -3.02
N LEU A 107 12.18 34.58 -2.35
CA LEU A 107 10.73 34.79 -2.25
C LEU A 107 10.45 35.95 -1.28
N ASP A 108 9.68 36.94 -1.72
CA ASP A 108 9.15 37.99 -0.85
C ASP A 108 7.93 37.44 -0.08
N ASP A 109 8.20 36.92 1.13
CA ASP A 109 7.22 36.22 1.99
C ASP A 109 6.32 37.19 2.80
N LEU A 110 6.45 38.51 2.56
CA LEU A 110 5.67 39.51 3.27
C LEU A 110 4.36 39.81 2.54
N THR A 111 3.28 39.21 3.03
CA THR A 111 1.93 39.57 2.59
C THR A 111 1.57 40.99 3.04
N THR A 112 0.76 41.69 2.25
CA THR A 112 0.26 43.04 2.55
C THR A 112 -0.35 43.14 3.95
N HIS A 113 -0.99 42.07 4.43
CA HIS A 113 -1.52 41.98 5.79
C HIS A 113 -0.43 42.05 6.88
N ARG A 114 0.66 41.28 6.74
CA ARG A 114 1.78 41.29 7.72
C ARG A 114 2.53 42.63 7.71
N VAL A 115 2.55 43.33 6.57
CA VAL A 115 3.16 44.66 6.47
C VAL A 115 2.28 45.71 7.16
N ASN A 116 0.96 45.67 6.95
CA ASN A 116 0.06 46.74 7.37
C ASN A 116 -0.44 46.60 8.82
N PHE A 117 -0.55 45.39 9.36
CA PHE A 117 -1.10 45.12 10.69
C PHE A 117 -0.03 44.67 11.69
N LYS A 118 0.87 45.58 12.06
CA LYS A 118 1.96 45.30 13.03
C LYS A 118 1.58 45.48 14.50
N GLY A 119 0.30 45.75 14.79
CA GLY A 119 -0.20 45.86 16.17
C GLY A 119 0.44 47.00 16.98
N ALA A 120 0.44 48.23 16.45
CA ALA A 120 0.88 49.38 17.22
C ALA A 120 -0.05 49.58 18.44
N LEU A 121 0.51 49.56 19.65
CA LEU A 121 -0.23 49.83 20.88
C LEU A 121 -0.71 51.29 20.86
N GLY A 122 -2.02 51.49 20.76
CA GLY A 122 -2.63 52.81 20.85
C GLY A 122 -2.38 53.45 22.21
N GLU A 123 -2.31 54.78 22.25
CA GLU A 123 -2.15 55.52 23.50
C GLU A 123 -3.36 55.26 24.41
N ILE A 124 -3.10 54.78 25.64
CA ILE A 124 -4.16 54.36 26.57
C ILE A 124 -4.89 55.61 27.08
N THR A 125 -6.18 55.72 26.77
CA THR A 125 -7.02 56.84 27.20
C THR A 125 -7.08 56.94 28.73
N LYS A 126 -6.80 58.13 29.28
CA LYS A 126 -6.95 58.41 30.71
C LYS A 126 -8.44 58.40 31.09
N SER A 127 -8.79 57.68 32.15
CA SER A 127 -10.18 57.59 32.62
C SER A 127 -10.61 58.88 33.31
N TYR A 128 -11.74 59.46 32.90
CA TYR A 128 -12.39 60.62 33.55
C TYR A 128 -13.16 60.25 34.84
N LYS A 129 -12.76 59.18 35.53
CA LYS A 129 -13.39 58.83 36.81
C LYS A 129 -13.00 59.88 37.86
N PRO A 130 -13.95 60.42 38.63
CA PRO A 130 -13.64 61.39 39.68
C PRO A 130 -12.67 60.78 40.68
N GLU A 131 -11.65 61.54 41.09
CA GLU A 131 -10.74 61.11 42.14
C GLU A 131 -11.55 60.94 43.44
N HIS A 132 -11.65 59.70 43.92
CA HIS A 132 -12.29 59.39 45.19
C HIS A 132 -11.38 59.86 46.35
N GLY A 133 -11.47 61.15 46.69
CA GLY A 133 -10.96 61.67 47.95
C GLY A 133 -11.69 60.97 49.10
N LYS A 134 -10.94 60.38 50.04
CA LYS A 134 -11.54 59.68 51.18
C LYS A 134 -12.23 60.70 52.11
N ILE A 135 -13.54 60.86 51.97
CA ILE A 135 -14.37 61.31 53.10
C ILE A 135 -14.61 60.08 53.97
N GLY A 136 -13.85 59.96 55.05
CA GLY A 136 -14.05 58.93 56.06
C GLY A 136 -13.57 59.44 57.41
N SER A 137 -14.38 59.27 58.45
CA SER A 137 -13.93 59.44 59.83
C SER A 137 -12.88 58.37 60.12
N SER A 138 -11.78 58.74 60.79
CA SER A 138 -10.69 57.83 61.17
C SER A 138 -11.05 56.88 62.32
N ALA A 139 -12.35 56.65 62.56
CA ALA A 139 -12.83 55.80 63.65
C ALA A 139 -12.75 54.33 63.22
N ARG A 140 -12.06 53.52 64.02
CA ARG A 140 -11.90 52.09 63.78
C ARG A 140 -13.24 51.39 64.04
N PHE A 141 -13.87 50.87 62.99
CA PHE A 141 -15.08 50.07 63.10
C PHE A 141 -14.70 48.61 63.42
N GLU A 142 -15.08 48.12 64.60
CA GLU A 142 -14.93 46.72 64.99
C GLU A 142 -16.06 45.89 64.36
N GLY A 143 -15.85 45.51 63.10
CA GLY A 143 -16.81 44.76 62.28
C GLY A 143 -16.54 43.25 62.20
N SER A 144 -15.80 42.65 63.13
CA SER A 144 -15.67 41.20 63.18
C SER A 144 -16.89 40.60 63.87
N THR A 145 -17.62 39.75 63.16
CA THR A 145 -18.72 38.99 63.72
C THR A 145 -18.18 37.70 64.31
N GLU A 146 -18.85 37.16 65.34
CA GLU A 146 -18.42 35.92 66.01
C GLU A 146 -18.24 34.74 65.04
N PHE A 147 -19.02 34.72 63.94
CA PHE A 147 -18.89 33.74 62.88
C PHE A 147 -17.53 33.82 62.17
N ARG A 148 -17.07 35.03 61.85
CA ARG A 148 -15.78 35.24 61.18
C ARG A 148 -14.60 34.90 62.08
N GLU A 149 -14.75 35.05 63.39
CA GLU A 149 -13.71 34.71 64.36
C GLU A 149 -13.64 33.20 64.62
N ARG A 150 -14.78 32.50 64.71
CA ARG A 150 -14.82 31.07 65.06
C ARG A 150 -14.60 30.12 63.89
N PHE A 151 -14.92 30.53 62.66
CA PHE A 151 -14.82 29.69 61.46
C PHE A 151 -13.74 30.20 60.50
N GLN A 152 -12.49 30.19 60.97
CA GLN A 152 -11.35 30.40 60.09
C GLN A 152 -11.00 29.11 59.35
N PRO A 153 -10.55 29.19 58.09
CA PRO A 153 -10.09 28.02 57.35
C PRO A 153 -8.83 27.46 58.02
N TRP A 154 -8.92 26.26 58.60
CA TRP A 154 -7.79 25.55 59.18
C TRP A 154 -7.00 24.83 58.09
N GLU A 155 -5.68 24.97 58.07
CA GLU A 155 -4.82 24.19 57.18
C GLU A 155 -4.82 22.73 57.64
N ILE A 156 -5.41 21.86 56.82
CA ILE A 156 -5.40 20.41 57.05
C ILE A 156 -4.10 19.86 56.46
N PRO A 157 -3.24 19.17 57.23
CA PRO A 157 -2.05 18.54 56.67
C PRO A 157 -2.46 17.49 55.64
N SER A 158 -1.73 17.42 54.53
CA SER A 158 -1.97 16.43 53.48
C SER A 158 -1.99 15.00 54.08
N PRO A 159 -2.96 14.15 53.71
CA PRO A 159 -3.04 12.79 54.25
C PRO A 159 -1.74 12.02 54.01
N TYR A 160 -1.27 11.31 55.04
CA TYR A 160 -0.06 10.52 54.97
C TYR A 160 -0.24 9.36 53.98
N VAL A 161 0.48 9.41 52.86
CA VAL A 161 0.54 8.31 51.89
C VAL A 161 1.40 7.20 52.47
N ILE A 162 0.79 6.08 52.84
CA ILE A 162 1.49 4.86 53.25
C ILE A 162 2.27 4.34 52.04
N LYS A 163 3.60 4.46 52.08
CA LYS A 163 4.49 3.87 51.07
C LYS A 163 4.43 2.35 51.21
N SER A 164 4.25 1.63 50.11
CA SER A 164 4.36 0.17 50.07
C SER A 164 5.74 -0.25 50.56
N TYR A 165 5.80 -1.23 51.47
CA TYR A 165 7.06 -1.74 51.99
C TYR A 165 7.93 -2.28 50.86
N GLU A 166 9.20 -1.86 50.83
CA GLU A 166 10.19 -2.36 49.88
C GLU A 166 10.56 -3.80 50.28
N TYR A 167 10.41 -4.74 49.34
CA TYR A 167 10.72 -6.13 49.59
C TYR A 167 12.24 -6.34 49.70
N ILE A 168 12.70 -6.83 50.85
CA ILE A 168 14.10 -7.21 51.07
C ILE A 168 14.22 -8.72 50.83
N PRO A 169 14.85 -9.16 49.71
CA PRO A 169 15.03 -10.58 49.47
C PRO A 169 15.95 -11.22 50.53
N PRO A 170 15.69 -12.48 50.93
CA PRO A 170 16.59 -13.22 51.81
C PRO A 170 18.00 -13.29 51.21
N LYS A 171 19.02 -12.98 52.01
CA LYS A 171 20.43 -13.07 51.61
C LYS A 171 20.97 -14.51 51.59
N ALA A 172 20.21 -15.45 52.16
CA ALA A 172 20.59 -16.84 52.26
C ALA A 172 20.36 -17.56 50.92
N HIS A 173 21.36 -18.33 50.48
CA HIS A 173 21.25 -19.15 49.28
C HIS A 173 20.26 -20.30 49.54
N MET A 174 19.22 -20.42 48.71
CA MET A 174 18.29 -21.53 48.76
C MET A 174 19.02 -22.83 48.40
N GLN A 175 18.93 -23.84 49.25
CA GLN A 175 19.54 -25.15 48.98
C GLN A 175 18.67 -25.87 47.94
N PHE A 176 19.22 -26.13 46.75
CA PHE A 176 18.53 -26.80 45.63
C PHE A 176 18.98 -28.24 45.42
N ASP A 177 19.80 -28.78 46.34
CA ASP A 177 20.31 -30.13 46.23
C ASP A 177 19.21 -31.13 46.59
N THR A 178 18.72 -31.85 45.58
CA THR A 178 17.80 -32.96 45.77
C THR A 178 18.58 -34.20 46.22
N THR A 179 17.92 -35.09 46.97
CA THR A 179 18.53 -36.36 47.40
C THR A 179 19.08 -37.14 46.22
N THR A 180 18.39 -37.13 45.07
CA THR A 180 18.88 -37.74 43.83
C THR A 180 20.23 -37.18 43.38
N ASN A 181 20.44 -35.86 43.44
CA ASN A 181 21.70 -35.25 43.05
C ASN A 181 22.83 -35.55 44.05
N GLN A 182 22.50 -35.78 45.32
CA GLN A 182 23.47 -36.15 46.35
C GLN A 182 23.81 -37.65 46.33
N ASP A 183 22.84 -38.51 46.02
CA ASP A 183 22.98 -39.97 46.10
C ASP A 183 23.57 -40.59 44.82
N PHE A 184 23.35 -39.98 43.65
CA PHE A 184 23.78 -40.52 42.35
C PHE A 184 24.94 -39.73 41.74
N VAL A 185 26.06 -39.65 42.46
CA VAL A 185 27.30 -39.04 41.96
C VAL A 185 28.09 -40.06 41.13
N PRO A 186 28.67 -39.69 39.97
CA PRO A 186 29.46 -40.62 39.16
C PRO A 186 30.67 -41.15 39.96
N HIS A 187 30.75 -42.45 40.14
CA HIS A 187 31.89 -43.11 40.79
C HIS A 187 32.92 -43.51 39.72
N GLN A 188 34.18 -43.15 39.92
CA GLN A 188 35.27 -43.64 39.08
C GLN A 188 35.51 -45.11 39.42
N LEU A 189 35.29 -46.00 38.45
CA LEU A 189 35.58 -47.43 38.60
C LEU A 189 36.98 -47.71 38.08
N ASP A 190 37.82 -48.31 38.91
CA ASP A 190 39.11 -48.83 38.48
C ASP A 190 38.89 -50.09 37.63
N TYR A 191 39.38 -50.05 36.39
CA TYR A 191 39.24 -51.17 35.46
C TYR A 191 40.11 -52.35 35.90
N VAL A 192 39.47 -53.45 36.31
CA VAL A 192 40.17 -54.71 36.57
C VAL A 192 40.32 -55.49 35.26
N PRO A 193 41.55 -55.75 34.78
CA PRO A 193 41.74 -56.50 33.55
C PRO A 193 41.28 -57.96 33.72
N PRO A 194 40.65 -58.56 32.70
CA PRO A 194 40.20 -59.94 32.76
C PRO A 194 41.40 -60.90 32.85
N ILE A 195 41.44 -61.74 33.89
CA ILE A 195 42.43 -62.81 34.04
C ILE A 195 42.12 -63.90 33.01
N ARG A 196 42.97 -64.06 32.00
CA ARG A 196 42.89 -65.15 31.01
C ARG A 196 44.03 -66.15 31.25
N PRO A 197 43.77 -67.47 31.11
CA PRO A 197 44.82 -68.48 31.23
C PRO A 197 45.89 -68.29 30.16
N VAL A 198 47.16 -68.49 30.53
CA VAL A 198 48.33 -68.29 29.65
C VAL A 198 48.32 -69.34 28.53
N SER A 199 47.78 -68.97 27.37
CA SER A 199 47.83 -69.82 26.18
C SER A 199 49.23 -69.77 25.55
N HIS A 200 49.90 -70.92 25.46
CA HIS A 200 51.11 -71.06 24.67
C HIS A 200 50.71 -71.09 23.20
N GLY A 201 50.67 -69.92 22.56
CA GLY A 201 50.27 -69.79 21.16
C GLY A 201 51.27 -70.46 20.22
N ARG A 202 50.82 -71.44 19.40
CA ARG A 202 51.56 -71.85 18.20
C ARG A 202 51.62 -70.65 17.26
N ARG A 203 52.80 -70.04 17.12
CA ARG A 203 53.04 -69.02 16.10
C ARG A 203 53.43 -69.70 14.79
N SER A 204 52.55 -69.60 13.80
CA SER A 204 52.88 -69.82 12.40
C SER A 204 53.33 -68.47 11.84
N ASN A 205 54.56 -68.40 11.32
CA ASN A 205 55.10 -67.18 10.67
C ASN A 205 54.68 -67.06 9.19
N VAL A 206 53.69 -67.83 8.74
CA VAL A 206 53.19 -67.73 7.37
C VAL A 206 52.20 -66.57 7.29
N PRO A 207 52.42 -65.56 6.43
CA PRO A 207 51.48 -64.46 6.28
C PRO A 207 50.13 -64.99 5.82
N PHE A 208 49.09 -64.74 6.60
CA PHE A 208 47.73 -65.03 6.17
C PHE A 208 47.38 -64.08 5.02
N GLN A 209 47.17 -64.63 3.82
CA GLN A 209 46.93 -63.84 2.60
C GLN A 209 45.64 -63.02 2.68
N GLY A 210 44.66 -63.43 3.49
CA GLY A 210 43.50 -62.61 3.88
C GLY A 210 42.56 -62.13 2.77
N ASN A 211 42.82 -62.51 1.52
CA ASN A 211 42.00 -62.19 0.37
C ASN A 211 40.97 -63.31 0.21
N THR A 212 39.74 -63.02 0.62
CA THR A 212 38.60 -63.90 0.40
C THR A 212 37.80 -63.34 -0.77
N THR A 213 37.20 -64.22 -1.57
CA THR A 213 36.33 -63.81 -2.68
C THR A 213 35.21 -62.86 -2.20
N MET A 214 34.71 -63.06 -0.97
CA MET A 214 33.76 -62.15 -0.34
C MET A 214 34.30 -60.72 -0.15
N LYS A 215 35.57 -60.57 0.23
CA LYS A 215 36.19 -59.25 0.44
C LYS A 215 36.48 -58.53 -0.88
N ASP A 216 36.85 -59.27 -1.92
CA ASP A 216 37.15 -58.73 -3.24
C ASP A 216 35.87 -58.39 -4.04
N ASP A 217 34.83 -59.23 -3.95
CA ASP A 217 33.56 -59.05 -4.66
C ASP A 217 32.67 -57.97 -4.01
N PHE A 218 32.71 -57.83 -2.69
CA PHE A 218 31.93 -56.85 -1.92
C PHE A 218 32.78 -55.68 -1.41
N ARG A 219 33.61 -55.12 -2.28
CA ARG A 219 34.29 -53.85 -2.00
C ARG A 219 33.26 -52.71 -1.85
N PRO A 220 33.48 -51.74 -0.96
CA PRO A 220 32.57 -50.60 -0.83
C PRO A 220 32.55 -49.82 -2.15
N TRP A 221 31.46 -49.93 -2.88
CA TRP A 221 31.22 -49.14 -4.07
C TRP A 221 30.94 -47.70 -3.64
N GLU A 222 31.55 -46.71 -4.29
CA GLU A 222 31.20 -45.31 -4.06
C GLU A 222 29.74 -45.10 -4.45
N ALA A 223 28.87 -45.08 -3.46
CA ALA A 223 27.47 -44.73 -3.65
C ALA A 223 27.40 -43.24 -4.00
N LYS A 224 27.42 -42.92 -5.30
CA LYS A 224 27.01 -41.58 -5.76
C LYS A 224 25.56 -41.40 -5.37
N ARG A 225 25.32 -40.64 -4.31
CA ARG A 225 23.99 -40.22 -3.90
C ARG A 225 23.36 -39.54 -5.12
N GLN A 226 22.35 -40.17 -5.71
CA GLN A 226 21.57 -39.55 -6.75
C GLN A 226 21.01 -38.26 -6.15
N GLU A 227 21.32 -37.12 -6.75
CA GLU A 227 20.79 -35.86 -6.28
C GLU A 227 19.27 -35.98 -6.26
N LEU A 228 18.67 -35.53 -5.16
CA LEU A 228 17.24 -35.55 -5.00
C LEU A 228 16.68 -34.81 -6.22
N ILE A 229 15.86 -35.49 -7.05
CA ILE A 229 15.08 -34.81 -8.09
C ILE A 229 14.08 -33.94 -7.33
N LYS A 230 14.53 -32.76 -6.89
CA LYS A 230 13.65 -31.68 -6.52
C LYS A 230 12.94 -31.35 -7.82
N ARG A 231 11.74 -31.90 -7.99
CA ARG A 231 10.69 -31.16 -8.67
C ARG A 231 10.62 -29.87 -7.86
N GLU A 232 11.27 -28.82 -8.35
CA GLU A 232 10.94 -27.48 -7.93
C GLU A 232 9.45 -27.35 -8.23
N HIS A 233 8.62 -27.65 -7.23
CA HIS A 233 7.31 -27.06 -7.15
C HIS A 233 7.61 -25.60 -6.87
N GLU A 234 8.04 -24.90 -7.91
CA GLU A 234 7.99 -23.47 -8.00
C GLU A 234 6.50 -23.19 -7.95
N ILE A 235 5.95 -23.11 -6.73
CA ILE A 235 4.68 -22.46 -6.49
C ILE A 235 4.93 -21.07 -7.07
N SER A 236 4.40 -20.86 -8.28
CA SER A 236 4.59 -19.64 -9.04
C SER A 236 4.31 -18.50 -8.08
N LYS A 237 5.34 -17.70 -7.78
CA LYS A 237 5.19 -16.56 -6.87
C LYS A 237 4.08 -15.72 -7.48
N PRO A 238 2.98 -15.44 -6.77
CA PRO A 238 1.91 -14.64 -7.33
C PRO A 238 2.51 -13.30 -7.77
N MET A 239 2.54 -13.07 -9.08
CA MET A 239 3.15 -11.88 -9.68
C MET A 239 2.34 -10.60 -9.41
N GLY A 240 1.21 -10.72 -8.72
CA GLY A 240 0.35 -9.61 -8.34
C GLY A 240 0.70 -9.08 -6.95
N LYS A 241 0.84 -7.76 -6.82
CA LYS A 241 0.85 -7.10 -5.51
C LYS A 241 -0.51 -7.31 -4.86
N PHE A 242 -0.53 -7.73 -3.59
CA PHE A 242 -1.76 -7.81 -2.82
C PHE A 242 -2.36 -6.41 -2.68
N GLU A 243 -3.50 -6.15 -3.32
CA GLU A 243 -4.09 -4.81 -3.41
C GLU A 243 -4.52 -4.26 -2.05
N GLY A 244 -4.78 -5.13 -1.06
CA GLY A 244 -5.05 -4.74 0.33
C GLY A 244 -6.28 -3.85 0.52
N VAL A 245 -7.14 -3.73 -0.50
CA VAL A 245 -8.33 -2.88 -0.44
C VAL A 245 -9.48 -3.69 0.14
N THR A 246 -9.85 -3.37 1.38
CA THR A 246 -11.08 -3.90 1.99
C THR A 246 -12.29 -3.46 1.17
N THR A 247 -13.35 -4.27 1.12
CA THR A 247 -14.62 -3.93 0.46
C THR A 247 -15.15 -2.56 0.88
N PHE A 248 -14.99 -2.19 2.14
CA PHE A 248 -15.35 -0.86 2.63
C PHE A 248 -14.62 0.28 1.90
N LYS A 249 -13.29 0.16 1.76
CA LYS A 249 -12.45 1.17 1.09
C LYS A 249 -12.66 1.24 -0.43
N SER A 250 -13.08 0.13 -1.06
CA SER A 250 -13.44 0.15 -2.49
C SER A 250 -14.82 0.71 -2.76
N HIS A 251 -15.80 0.48 -1.86
CA HIS A 251 -17.19 0.86 -2.07
C HIS A 251 -17.54 2.26 -1.54
N TYR A 252 -16.80 2.78 -0.56
CA TYR A 252 -17.05 4.09 0.04
C TYR A 252 -15.93 5.07 -0.30
N GLN A 253 -15.89 5.49 -1.57
CA GLN A 253 -15.00 6.56 -2.02
C GLN A 253 -15.74 7.91 -2.00
N PRO A 254 -15.07 9.02 -1.64
CA PRO A 254 -15.69 10.34 -1.68
C PRO A 254 -16.05 10.69 -3.13
N HIS A 255 -17.35 10.70 -3.42
CA HIS A 255 -17.87 11.15 -4.71
C HIS A 255 -17.86 12.67 -4.77
N GLU A 256 -17.47 13.24 -5.91
CA GLU A 256 -17.61 14.67 -6.15
C GLU A 256 -19.09 15.03 -6.12
N ILE A 257 -19.48 15.77 -5.09
CA ILE A 257 -20.84 16.27 -4.94
C ILE A 257 -21.01 17.37 -5.99
N ILE A 258 -21.76 17.09 -7.05
CA ILE A 258 -22.11 18.11 -8.04
C ILE A 258 -22.96 19.16 -7.32
N PRO A 259 -22.46 20.40 -7.14
CA PRO A 259 -23.20 21.44 -6.45
C PRO A 259 -24.46 21.74 -7.27
N THR A 260 -25.62 21.59 -6.65
CA THR A 260 -26.91 21.81 -7.31
C THR A 260 -27.02 23.26 -7.74
N GLN A 261 -27.09 23.51 -9.05
CA GLN A 261 -27.25 24.87 -9.55
C GLN A 261 -28.68 25.34 -9.30
N SER A 262 -28.84 26.46 -8.59
CA SER A 262 -30.17 27.00 -8.31
C SER A 262 -30.83 27.45 -9.61
N PHE A 263 -32.04 26.96 -9.92
CA PHE A 263 -32.90 27.49 -10.99
C PHE A 263 -33.56 28.83 -10.63
N LYS A 264 -33.05 29.52 -9.62
CA LYS A 264 -33.53 30.84 -9.27
C LYS A 264 -33.16 31.78 -10.42
N PRO A 265 -34.13 32.52 -11.01
CA PRO A 265 -33.80 33.50 -12.03
C PRO A 265 -32.75 34.45 -11.44
N GLN A 266 -31.58 34.49 -12.07
CA GLN A 266 -30.58 35.48 -11.74
C GLN A 266 -31.27 36.84 -11.86
N GLY A 267 -31.16 37.67 -10.82
CA GLY A 267 -31.78 38.99 -10.75
C GLY A 267 -31.17 39.96 -11.76
N ILE A 268 -31.22 39.60 -13.04
CA ILE A 268 -30.83 40.43 -14.16
C ILE A 268 -31.91 41.50 -14.23
N SER A 269 -31.55 42.73 -13.85
CA SER A 269 -32.38 43.89 -14.11
C SER A 269 -32.64 43.94 -15.61
N LEU A 270 -33.88 43.68 -16.01
CA LEU A 270 -34.36 43.88 -17.37
C LEU A 270 -34.27 45.38 -17.67
N ARG A 271 -33.09 45.83 -18.10
CA ARG A 271 -32.87 47.20 -18.57
C ARG A 271 -33.38 47.24 -20.00
N SER A 272 -34.61 47.69 -20.18
CA SER A 272 -35.09 48.09 -21.50
C SER A 272 -34.28 49.31 -21.95
N SER A 273 -33.53 49.17 -23.04
CA SER A 273 -32.84 50.29 -23.70
C SER A 273 -33.82 51.08 -24.58
N VAL A 274 -35.03 51.34 -24.08
CA VAL A 274 -36.03 52.14 -24.78
C VAL A 274 -36.05 53.51 -24.14
N PRO A 275 -35.69 54.57 -24.89
CA PRO A 275 -35.76 55.94 -24.38
C PRO A 275 -37.17 56.26 -23.89
N PHE A 276 -37.28 56.87 -22.70
CA PHE A 276 -38.58 57.28 -22.16
C PHE A 276 -39.15 58.43 -23.00
N GLU A 277 -40.27 58.16 -23.68
CA GLU A 277 -40.95 59.15 -24.51
C GLU A 277 -41.87 60.02 -23.64
N GLY A 278 -41.28 60.97 -22.93
CA GLY A 278 -41.94 61.83 -21.94
C GLY A 278 -42.73 63.02 -22.49
N GLY A 279 -43.26 62.91 -23.72
CA GLY A 279 -44.03 63.98 -24.35
C GLY A 279 -45.48 63.98 -23.85
N THR A 280 -45.87 64.94 -23.01
CA THR A 280 -47.28 65.13 -22.64
C THR A 280 -47.99 66.00 -23.65
N MET A 281 -49.27 65.70 -23.94
CA MET A 281 -50.10 66.48 -24.87
C MET A 281 -50.11 67.99 -24.54
N TYR A 282 -50.04 68.32 -23.25
CA TYR A 282 -50.00 69.71 -22.77
C TYR A 282 -48.77 70.46 -23.31
N ARG A 283 -47.60 69.81 -23.36
CA ARG A 283 -46.35 70.41 -23.87
C ARG A 283 -46.38 70.68 -25.37
N SER A 284 -47.10 69.85 -26.15
CA SER A 284 -47.24 70.03 -27.59
C SER A 284 -48.31 71.07 -27.96
N GLU A 285 -49.41 71.12 -27.21
CA GLU A 285 -50.56 71.95 -27.56
C GLU A 285 -50.42 73.39 -27.08
N PHE A 286 -49.80 73.60 -25.91
CA PHE A 286 -49.68 74.90 -25.26
C PHE A 286 -48.30 75.54 -25.50
N THR A 287 -47.99 75.79 -26.77
CA THR A 287 -46.81 76.56 -27.18
C THR A 287 -47.15 78.05 -27.37
N PRO A 288 -46.26 78.98 -27.00
CA PRO A 288 -46.51 80.41 -27.13
C PRO A 288 -46.77 80.77 -28.60
N LYS A 289 -48.01 81.20 -28.88
CA LYS A 289 -48.41 81.61 -30.23
C LYS A 289 -47.74 82.95 -30.54
N LYS A 290 -47.25 83.12 -31.77
CA LYS A 290 -46.71 84.41 -32.22
C LYS A 290 -47.86 85.41 -32.27
N ASN A 291 -47.73 86.51 -31.54
CA ASN A 291 -48.70 87.60 -31.59
C ASN A 291 -48.52 88.34 -32.92
N GLU A 292 -49.48 88.21 -33.83
CA GLU A 292 -49.49 89.04 -35.04
C GLU A 292 -49.92 90.46 -34.67
N VAL A 293 -49.07 91.45 -34.98
CA VAL A 293 -49.34 92.86 -34.68
C VAL A 293 -50.45 93.34 -35.60
N CYS A 294 -51.52 93.90 -35.02
CA CYS A 294 -52.67 94.40 -35.76
C CYS A 294 -52.21 95.37 -36.88
N PRO A 295 -52.68 95.20 -38.14
CA PRO A 295 -52.29 96.05 -39.27
C PRO A 295 -52.53 97.55 -39.06
N ALA A 296 -53.47 97.91 -38.19
CA ALA A 296 -53.79 99.30 -37.84
C ALA A 296 -52.70 100.00 -37.00
N ASN A 297 -51.74 99.25 -36.44
CA ASN A 297 -50.63 99.84 -35.68
C ASN A 297 -49.50 100.39 -36.58
N PHE A 298 -49.53 100.08 -37.88
CA PHE A 298 -48.55 100.60 -38.83
C PHE A 298 -49.03 101.94 -39.40
N ALA A 299 -48.16 102.96 -39.42
CA ALA A 299 -48.45 104.25 -40.05
C ALA A 299 -48.73 104.12 -41.56
N LEU A 300 -48.15 103.09 -42.18
CA LEU A 300 -48.40 102.59 -43.54
C LEU A 300 -48.46 101.06 -43.47
N PRO A 301 -49.65 100.43 -43.50
CA PRO A 301 -49.77 98.98 -43.41
C PRO A 301 -49.12 98.30 -44.63
N PRO A 302 -48.22 97.31 -44.42
CA PRO A 302 -47.60 96.57 -45.53
C PRO A 302 -48.65 95.91 -46.42
N GLY A 303 -48.61 96.17 -47.73
CA GLY A 303 -49.56 95.61 -48.72
C GLY A 303 -50.83 96.46 -48.96
N TYR A 304 -50.89 97.68 -48.42
CA TYR A 304 -51.96 98.64 -48.68
C TYR A 304 -51.40 99.97 -49.20
N VAL A 305 -52.11 100.62 -50.13
CA VAL A 305 -51.77 101.96 -50.67
C VAL A 305 -52.70 102.99 -50.04
N PHE A 306 -52.15 104.15 -49.68
CA PHE A 306 -52.93 105.25 -49.12
C PHE A 306 -53.79 105.92 -50.19
N GLU A 307 -55.09 106.01 -49.95
CA GLU A 307 -56.08 106.52 -50.93
C GLU A 307 -56.54 107.95 -50.60
N GLY A 308 -56.66 108.31 -49.31
CA GLY A 308 -57.06 109.65 -48.90
C GLY A 308 -57.39 109.76 -47.41
N VAL A 309 -57.74 110.97 -46.97
CA VAL A 309 -58.21 111.25 -45.61
C VAL A 309 -59.68 111.66 -45.65
N ASP A 310 -60.52 111.00 -44.86
CA ASP A 310 -61.92 111.40 -44.68
C ASP A 310 -62.03 112.77 -43.99
N ASN A 311 -63.18 113.43 -44.13
CA ASN A 311 -63.49 114.71 -43.47
C ASN A 311 -63.45 114.66 -41.93
N ARG A 312 -63.25 113.48 -41.33
CA ARG A 312 -63.09 113.22 -39.89
C ARG A 312 -61.64 112.91 -39.48
N GLY A 313 -60.69 112.97 -40.41
CA GLY A 313 -59.26 112.76 -40.15
C GLY A 313 -58.79 111.29 -40.23
N HIS A 314 -59.63 110.36 -40.66
CA HIS A 314 -59.25 108.95 -40.83
C HIS A 314 -58.51 108.73 -42.15
N LYS A 315 -57.39 107.98 -42.11
CA LYS A 315 -56.61 107.61 -43.30
C LYS A 315 -57.18 106.32 -43.89
N ILE A 316 -57.63 106.36 -45.14
CA ILE A 316 -58.14 105.20 -45.88
C ILE A 316 -56.99 104.56 -46.66
N PHE A 317 -56.90 103.24 -46.58
CA PHE A 317 -55.89 102.44 -47.26
C PHE A 317 -56.56 101.34 -48.09
N GLN A 318 -56.21 101.24 -49.37
CA GLN A 318 -56.70 100.24 -50.31
C GLN A 318 -55.72 99.06 -50.42
N LYS A 319 -56.20 97.82 -50.30
CA LYS A 319 -55.35 96.63 -50.36
C LYS A 319 -54.85 96.37 -51.78
N ILE A 320 -53.54 96.17 -51.95
CA ILE A 320 -52.95 95.77 -53.24
C ILE A 320 -53.33 94.30 -53.53
N PRO A 321 -53.93 93.97 -54.67
CA PRO A 321 -54.20 92.58 -55.03
C PRO A 321 -52.91 91.86 -55.42
N THR A 322 -52.42 90.96 -54.56
CA THR A 322 -51.34 90.02 -54.90
C THR A 322 -51.93 88.76 -55.57
N PRO A 323 -51.33 88.24 -56.66
CA PRO A 323 -51.78 86.99 -57.28
C PRO A 323 -51.49 85.78 -56.38
N LYS A 324 -52.48 84.89 -56.21
CA LYS A 324 -52.37 83.66 -55.40
C LYS A 324 -51.41 82.67 -56.07
N MET A 325 -50.29 82.34 -55.43
CA MET A 325 -49.49 81.15 -55.77
C MET A 325 -49.92 79.97 -54.89
N ASN A 326 -50.27 78.86 -55.53
CA ASN A 326 -50.63 77.58 -54.93
C ASN A 326 -49.38 76.88 -54.39
N ALA A 327 -49.47 76.24 -53.22
CA ALA A 327 -48.43 75.37 -52.68
C ALA A 327 -48.95 73.92 -52.56
N PHE A 328 -48.50 73.07 -53.47
CA PHE A 328 -48.45 71.61 -53.34
C PHE A 328 -47.19 71.20 -52.56
N GLY A 329 -47.27 70.17 -51.73
CA GLY A 329 -46.13 69.62 -50.98
C GLY A 329 -46.39 68.19 -50.48
N ASN A 330 -45.76 67.24 -51.15
CA ASN A 330 -45.96 65.79 -51.15
C ASN A 330 -45.75 65.01 -49.84
N ARG A 331 -46.44 63.86 -49.81
CA ARG A 331 -46.20 62.67 -48.97
C ARG A 331 -44.87 62.01 -49.35
N ASN A 332 -44.11 61.50 -48.37
CA ASN A 332 -43.06 60.50 -48.59
C ASN A 332 -43.33 59.27 -47.70
N GLU A 333 -43.36 58.13 -48.37
CA GLU A 333 -43.36 56.77 -47.83
C GLU A 333 -41.97 56.41 -47.28
N ASN A 334 -41.93 55.45 -46.34
CA ASN A 334 -40.90 54.41 -46.29
C ASN A 334 -41.36 53.30 -45.32
N SER A 335 -42.02 52.30 -45.89
CA SER A 335 -42.33 51.02 -45.25
C SER A 335 -41.18 50.04 -45.49
N ILE A 336 -40.55 49.54 -44.42
CA ILE A 336 -39.72 48.33 -44.45
C ILE A 336 -40.51 47.23 -43.76
N GLY A 337 -40.91 46.23 -44.55
CA GLY A 337 -41.66 45.07 -44.10
C GLY A 337 -40.78 44.04 -43.40
N ILE A 338 -41.31 43.45 -42.34
CA ILE A 338 -40.89 42.16 -41.82
C ILE A 338 -42.15 41.32 -41.64
N ALA A 339 -42.26 40.26 -42.44
CA ALA A 339 -43.34 39.29 -42.40
C ALA A 339 -43.33 38.51 -41.08
N LYS A 340 -44.51 38.34 -40.47
CA LYS A 340 -44.75 37.39 -39.39
C LYS A 340 -45.57 36.24 -39.95
N GLU A 341 -44.98 35.06 -39.99
CA GLU A 341 -45.68 33.80 -40.22
C GLU A 341 -46.14 33.27 -38.86
N ILE A 342 -47.41 32.90 -38.75
CA ILE A 342 -48.05 32.34 -37.55
C ILE A 342 -48.45 30.92 -37.90
N ALA A 343 -47.88 29.94 -37.22
CA ALA A 343 -48.35 28.55 -37.24
C ALA A 343 -49.16 28.28 -35.97
N VAL A 344 -50.40 27.85 -36.16
CA VAL A 344 -51.33 27.37 -35.14
C VAL A 344 -51.05 25.88 -34.90
N ALA A 345 -50.87 25.50 -33.63
CA ALA A 345 -50.83 24.10 -33.22
C ALA A 345 -52.27 23.61 -32.95
N SER A 346 -52.59 22.45 -33.53
CA SER A 346 -53.72 21.61 -33.13
C SER A 346 -53.24 20.53 -32.18
#